data_AF-A0A520HHB3-F1
#
_entry.id   AF-A0A520HHB3-F1
#
_cell.length_a   1.000
_cell.length_b   1.000
_cell.length_c   1.000
_cell.angle_alpha   90.00
_cell.angle_beta   90.00
_cell.angle_gamma   90.00
#
_symmetry.space_group_name_H-M   'P 1'
#
loop_
_entity.id
_entity.type
_entity.pdbx_description
1 polymer ?
#
loop_
_entity_poly.entity_id
_entity_poly.type
_entity_poly.pdbx_seq_one_letter_code
_entity_poly.pdbx_strand_id
1 'polypeptide(L)' 'MTIILSDDAGKLQVDRIHGWLASSYWSPGIERTLVERAIAGSHCLGAYENEQQVGFARMITDHATFAWL' A
#
# COMPACT_ATOMS: atom_id res chain seq x y z
N MET A 1 13.99 17.24 5.18
CA MET A 1 12.75 16.50 4.91
C MET A 1 13.16 15.27 4.12
N THR A 2 13.19 14.10 4.76
CA THR A 2 13.71 12.87 4.15
C THR A 2 12.57 11.87 4.08
N ILE A 3 12.24 11.42 2.87
CA ILE A 3 11.26 10.35 2.65
C ILE A 3 12.04 9.05 2.45
N ILE A 4 11.68 8.03 3.23
CA ILE A 4 12.19 6.67 3.08
C ILE A 4 11.18 5.87 2.27
N LEU A 5 11.64 5.18 1.23
CA LEU A 5 10.84 4.21 0.49
C LEU A 5 11.22 2.80 0.95
N SER A 6 10.23 1.94 1.16
CA SER A 6 10.44 0.55 1.59
C SER A 6 9.36 -0.34 1.03
N ASP A 7 9.77 -1.47 0.45
CA ASP A 7 8.90 -2.56 -0.04
C ASP A 7 8.74 -3.71 0.98
N ASP A 8 9.38 -3.59 2.15
CA ASP A 8 9.12 -4.43 3.32
C ASP A 8 7.65 -4.31 3.77
N ALA A 9 6.87 -5.35 3.49
CA ALA A 9 5.46 -5.43 3.85
C ALA A 9 5.23 -5.34 5.37
N GLY A 10 6.22 -5.70 6.20
CA GLY A 10 6.15 -5.60 7.66
C GLY A 10 6.11 -4.16 8.18
N LYS A 11 6.48 -3.17 7.36
CA LYS A 11 6.43 -1.75 7.72
C LYS A 11 5.13 -1.05 7.34
N LEU A 12 4.27 -1.71 6.55
CA LEU A 12 3.02 -1.11 6.07
C LEU A 12 2.06 -0.84 7.23
N GLN A 13 1.58 0.40 7.30
CA GLN A 13 0.60 0.85 8.28
C GLN A 13 -0.80 0.64 7.71
N VAL A 14 -1.29 -0.60 7.79
CA VAL A 14 -2.52 -1.06 7.13
C VAL A 14 -3.74 -0.20 7.47
N ASP A 15 -3.89 0.23 8.73
CA ASP A 15 -5.02 1.08 9.13
C ASP A 15 -5.01 2.43 8.41
N ARG A 16 -3.82 2.98 8.13
CA ARG A 16 -3.64 4.24 7.40
C ARG A 16 -3.96 4.06 5.92
N ILE A 17 -3.43 2.98 5.33
CA ILE A 17 -3.69 2.60 3.94
C ILE A 17 -5.19 2.36 3.72
N HIS A 18 -5.84 1.61 4.61
CA HIS A 18 -7.28 1.35 4.56
C HIS A 18 -8.08 2.63 4.66
N GLY A 19 -7.74 3.54 5.59
CA GLY A 19 -8.39 4.84 5.72
C GLY A 19 -8.33 5.66 4.42
N TRP A 20 -7.15 5.74 3.79
CA TRP A 20 -7.00 6.43 2.51
C TRP A 20 -7.84 5.78 1.41
N LEU A 21 -7.75 4.46 1.25
CA LEU A 21 -8.46 3.74 0.19
C LEU A 21 -9.98 3.80 0.37
N ALA A 22 -10.49 3.58 1.59
CA ALA A 22 -11.92 3.62 1.87
C ALA A 22 -12.53 5.01 1.66
N SER A 23 -11.72 6.07 1.77
CA SER A 23 -12.12 7.46 1.50
C SER A 23 -11.93 7.90 0.05
N SER A 24 -11.29 7.09 -0.80
CA SER A 24 -11.00 7.48 -2.18
C SER A 24 -12.22 7.26 -3.09
N TYR A 25 -12.29 8.00 -4.20
CA TYR A 25 -13.40 7.85 -5.15
C TYR A 25 -13.39 6.50 -5.89
N TRP A 26 -12.24 5.81 -5.96
CA TRP A 26 -12.08 4.56 -6.72
C TRP A 26 -12.22 3.30 -5.87
N SER A 27 -12.20 3.42 -4.53
CA SER A 27 -12.42 2.29 -3.61
C SER A 27 -13.28 2.68 -2.41
N PRO A 28 -14.42 3.38 -2.61
CA PRO A 28 -15.22 3.90 -1.51
C PRO A 28 -15.72 2.78 -0.62
N GLY A 29 -15.43 2.88 0.68
CA GLY A 29 -15.86 1.90 1.68
C GLY A 29 -15.24 0.50 1.54
N ILE A 30 -14.08 0.36 0.88
CA ILE A 30 -13.43 -0.95 0.74
C ILE A 30 -13.22 -1.62 2.10
N GLU A 31 -13.56 -2.90 2.19
CA GLU A 31 -13.38 -3.69 3.42
C GLU A 31 -11.90 -3.84 3.81
N ARG A 32 -11.59 -3.66 5.09
CA ARG A 32 -10.22 -3.78 5.61
C ARG A 32 -9.60 -5.14 5.30
N THR A 33 -10.38 -6.21 5.43
CA THR A 33 -9.95 -7.58 5.14
C THR A 33 -9.63 -7.79 3.66
N LEU A 34 -10.29 -7.07 2.75
CA LEU A 34 -9.97 -7.10 1.33
C LEU A 34 -8.65 -6.37 1.05
N VAL A 35 -8.41 -5.23 1.72
CA VAL A 35 -7.13 -4.51 1.62
C VAL A 35 -5.96 -5.37 2.12
N GLU A 36 -6.10 -6.03 3.27
CA GLU A 36 -5.08 -6.94 3.82
C GLU A 36 -4.76 -8.07 2.84
N ARG A 37 -5.78 -8.72 2.27
CA ARG A 37 -5.60 -9.76 1.25
C ARG A 37 -4.94 -9.24 -0.02
N ALA A 38 -5.32 -8.04 -0.46
CA ALA A 38 -4.73 -7.42 -1.65
C ALA A 38 -3.25 -7.08 -1.43
N ILE A 39 -2.88 -6.56 -0.26
CA ILE A 39 -1.48 -6.33 0.14
C ILE A 39 -0.70 -7.64 0.13
N ALA A 40 -1.22 -8.69 0.76
CA ALA A 40 -0.54 -9.99 0.85
C ALA A 40 -0.26 -10.64 -0.52
N GLY A 41 -1.07 -10.34 -1.54
CA GLY A 41 -0.93 -10.86 -2.89
C GLY A 41 -0.27 -9.90 -3.89
N SER A 42 0.28 -8.76 -3.44
CA SER A 42 0.86 -7.73 -4.31
C SER A 42 2.27 -7.37 -3.87
N HIS A 43 3.04 -6.76 -4.77
CA HIS A 43 4.26 -6.04 -4.39
C HIS A 43 3.87 -4.62 -3.96
N CYS A 44 4.17 -4.26 -2.72
CA CYS A 44 3.76 -2.98 -2.13
C CYS A 44 4.96 -2.11 -1.84
N LEU A 45 4.79 -0.79 -1.97
CA LEU A 45 5.78 0.20 -1.59
C LEU A 45 5.14 1.22 -0.64
N GLY A 46 5.75 1.41 0.52
CA GLY A 46 5.42 2.48 1.45
C GLY A 46 6.42 3.63 1.35
N ALA A 47 5.92 4.87 1.46
CA ALA A 47 6.73 6.05 1.65
C ALA A 47 6.57 6.55 3.09
N TYR A 48 7.66 6.87 3.79
CA TYR A 48 7.66 7.17 5.22
C TYR A 48 8.41 8.46 5.52
N GLU A 49 7.85 9.27 6.40
CA GLU A 49 8.50 10.43 7.03
C GLU A 49 8.41 10.26 8.54
N ASN A 50 9.54 10.29 9.26
CA ASN A 50 9.60 10.08 10.71
C ASN A 50 8.81 8.83 11.16
N GLU A 51 9.05 7.70 10.47
CA GLU A 51 8.37 6.41 10.66
C GLU A 51 6.86 6.39 10.38
N GLN A 52 6.26 7.51 9.99
CA GLN A 52 4.86 7.60 9.62
C GLN A 52 4.71 7.37 8.13
N GLN A 53 3.83 6.44 7.73
CA GLN A 53 3.62 6.16 6.31
C GLN A 53 2.86 7.32 5.66
N VAL A 54 3.46 8.06 4.75
CA VAL A 54 2.86 9.21 4.06
C VAL A 54 2.45 8.92 2.62
N GLY A 55 2.77 7.73 2.10
CA GLY A 55 2.37 7.28 0.78
C GLY A 55 2.32 5.77 0.64
N PHE A 56 1.59 5.30 -0.37
CA PHE A 56 1.39 3.90 -0.66
C PHE A 56 1.23 3.66 -2.16
N ALA A 57 1.92 2.65 -2.67
CA ALA A 57 1.76 2.13 -4.02
C ALA A 57 1.66 0.59 -3.95
N ARG A 58 0.89 -0.01 -4.86
CA ARG A 58 0.65 -1.46 -4.89
C ARG A 58 0.61 -1.96 -6.32
N MET A 59 1.45 -2.94 -6.62
CA MET A 59 1.57 -3.54 -7.95
C MET A 59 1.13 -5.01 -7.91
N ILE A 60 0.27 -5.39 -8.85
CA ILE A 60 0.03 -6.81 -9.16
C ILE A 60 1.03 -7.19 -10.25
N THR A 61 1.97 -8.07 -9.93
CA THR A 61 3.13 -8.33 -10.79
C THR A 61 3.58 -9.79 -10.76
N ASP A 62 4.20 -10.24 -11.85
CA ASP A 62 4.90 -11.52 -11.94
C ASP A 62 6.38 -11.44 -11.49
N HIS A 63 6.84 -10.23 -11.11
CA HIS A 63 8.22 -9.91 -10.76
C HIS A 63 9.26 -10.15 -11.88
N ALA A 64 8.83 -10.33 -13.13
CA ALA A 64 9.71 -10.66 -14.24
C ALA A 64 9.47 -9.78 -15.46
N THR A 65 8.22 -9.56 -15.86
CA THR A 65 7.90 -8.96 -17.16
C THR A 65 6.77 -7.94 -17.13
N PHE A 66 5.90 -7.96 -16.11
CA PHE A 66 4.73 -7.08 -16.07
C PHE A 66 4.34 -6.67 -14.65
N ALA A 67 3.86 -5.45 -14.52
CA ALA A 67 3.22 -4.94 -13.31
C ALA A 67 2.03 -4.05 -13.67
N TRP A 68 0.90 -4.28 -13.00
CA TRP A 68 -0.24 -3.36 -12.98
C TRP A 68 -0.19 -2.54 -11.69
N LEU A 69 -0.06 -1.22 -11.81
CA LEU A 69 -0.04 -0.26 -10.71
C LEU A 69 -1.35 0.55 -10.70
#